data_AF-A0A820RLC1-F1
#
_entry.id   AF-A0A820RLC1-F1
#
_cell.length_a   1.000
_cell.length_b   1.000
_cell.length_c   1.000
_cell.angle_alpha   90.00
_cell.angle_beta   90.00
_cell.angle_gamma   90.00
#
_symmetry.space_group_name_H-M   'P 1'
#
loop_
_entity.id
_entity.type
_entity.pdbx_description
1 polymer ?
#
loop_
_entity_poly.entity_id
_entity_poly.type
_entity_poly.pdbx_seq_one_letter_code
_entity_poly.pdbx_strand_id
1 'polypeptide(L)' 'MEIRKEWLRNRLSNISVADDFNYDLVLAQTKGWPIAEVDQLLSLIIEAAYWRSIESPDMSVILTNIDFELALKKSHT' A
#
# COMPACT_ATOMS: atom_id res chain seq x y z
N MET A 1 9.05 14.33 10.27
CA MET A 1 8.46 12.97 10.14
C MET A 1 8.87 12.40 8.77
N GLU A 2 10.17 12.30 8.50
CA GLU A 2 10.69 11.92 7.16
C GLU A 2 11.12 10.44 7.08
N ILE A 3 11.67 9.88 8.16
CA ILE A 3 12.21 8.51 8.20
C ILE A 3 11.14 7.46 7.86
N ARG A 4 9.91 7.61 8.38
CA ARG A 4 8.81 6.63 8.14
C ARG A 4 8.31 6.67 6.70
N LYS A 5 8.32 7.85 6.05
CA LYS A 5 7.94 8.01 4.64
C LYS A 5 8.96 7.36 3.72
N GLU A 6 10.24 7.57 4.01
CA GLU A 6 11.34 6.96 3.27
C GLU A 6 11.34 5.44 3.42
N TRP A 7 11.14 4.92 4.63
CA TRP A 7 10.96 3.49 4.86
C TRP A 7 9.81 2.89 4.03
N LEU A 8 8.66 3.58 3.98
CA LEU A 8 7.50 3.14 3.21
C LEU A 8 7.80 3.10 1.70
N ARG A 9 8.50 4.11 1.18
CA ARG A 9 8.95 4.16 -0.22
C ARG A 9 9.94 3.03 -0.53
N ASN A 10 10.92 2.79 0.35
CA ASN A 10 11.88 1.71 0.18
C ASN A 10 11.20 0.34 0.22
N ARG A 11 10.18 0.15 1.07
CA ARG A 11 9.45 -1.11 1.14
C ARG A 11 8.67 -1.40 -0.15
N LEU A 12 8.21 -0.36 -0.82
CA LEU A 12 7.47 -0.43 -2.08
C LEU A 12 8.36 -0.25 -3.33
N SER A 13 9.68 -0.15 -3.20
CA SER A 13 10.58 0.18 -4.32
C SER A 13 10.62 -0.86 -5.44
N ASN A 14 10.22 -2.09 -5.12
CA ASN A 14 10.21 -3.22 -6.08
C ASN A 14 8.83 -3.41 -6.73
N ILE A 15 7.88 -2.52 -6.48
CA ILE A 15 6.52 -2.57 -7.01
C ILE A 15 6.25 -1.27 -7.75
N SER A 16 5.58 -1.36 -8.89
CA SER A 16 5.11 -0.17 -9.60
C SER A 16 4.03 0.50 -8.76
N VAL A 17 4.25 1.75 -8.38
CA VAL A 17 3.29 2.57 -7.64
C VAL A 17 2.76 3.64 -8.57
N ALA A 18 1.45 3.89 -8.55
CA ALA A 18 0.84 4.93 -9.36
C ALA A 18 1.38 6.32 -8.98
N ASP A 19 1.54 7.20 -9.97
CA ASP A 19 2.09 8.54 -9.76
C ASP A 19 1.27 9.39 -8.78
N ASP A 20 -0.04 9.12 -8.68
CA ASP A 20 -0.97 9.79 -7.77
C ASP A 20 -1.11 9.10 -6.41
N PHE A 21 -0.30 8.07 -6.11
CA PHE A 21 -0.36 7.36 -4.84
C PHE A 21 0.00 8.27 -3.64
N ASN A 22 -0.90 8.36 -2.68
CA ASN A 22 -0.78 9.30 -1.57
C ASN A 22 -0.09 8.66 -0.36
N TYR A 23 1.24 8.70 -0.35
CA TYR A 23 2.05 8.25 0.79
C TYR A 23 1.73 8.98 2.10
N ASP A 24 1.34 10.25 2.05
CA ASP A 24 1.02 11.03 3.25
C ASP A 24 -0.28 10.55 3.90
N LEU A 25 -1.26 10.11 3.09
CA LEU A 25 -2.49 9.48 3.59
C LEU A 25 -2.17 8.17 4.32
N VAL A 26 -1.27 7.34 3.78
CA VAL A 26 -0.84 6.09 4.43
C VAL A 26 -0.20 6.37 5.79
N LEU A 27 0.66 7.39 5.86
CA LEU A 27 1.32 7.78 7.10
C LEU A 27 0.34 8.36 8.13
N ALA A 28 -0.65 9.12 7.68
CA ALA A 28 -1.69 9.67 8.54
C ALA A 28 -2.55 8.56 9.15
N GLN A 29 -2.99 7.60 8.33
CA GLN A 29 -3.86 6.49 8.76
C GLN A 29 -3.13 5.47 9.64
N THR A 30 -1.82 5.28 9.43
CA THR A 30 -1.00 4.38 10.24
C THR A 30 -0.25 5.09 11.36
N LYS A 31 -0.63 6.34 11.69
CA LYS A 31 0.04 7.12 12.72
C LYS A 31 -0.12 6.42 14.07
N GLY A 32 1.01 6.14 14.72
CA GLY A 32 1.04 5.44 16.00
C GLY A 32 0.96 3.92 15.90
N TRP A 33 0.79 3.35 14.70
CA TRP A 33 0.82 1.90 14.52
C TRP A 33 2.25 1.37 14.71
N PRO A 34 2.44 0.19 15.31
CA PRO A 34 3.66 -0.59 15.28
C PRO A 34 4.10 -0.86 13.84
N ILE A 35 5.42 -0.95 13.62
CA ILE A 35 6.00 -1.22 12.29
C ILE A 35 5.47 -2.55 11.71
N ALA A 36 5.26 -3.57 12.56
CA ALA A 36 4.74 -4.86 12.12
C ALA A 36 3.32 -4.77 11.55
N GLU A 37 2.43 -3.99 12.17
CA GLU A 37 1.07 -3.78 11.67
C GLU A 37 1.08 -3.00 10.34
N VAL A 38 2.01 -2.04 10.21
CA VAL A 38 2.18 -1.34 8.93
C VAL A 38 2.74 -2.27 7.85
N ASP A 39 3.68 -3.16 8.16
CA ASP A 39 4.21 -4.13 7.19
C ASP A 39 3.13 -5.13 6.74
N GLN A 40 2.26 -5.54 7.66
CA GLN A 40 1.09 -6.36 7.35
C GLN A 40 0.11 -5.61 6.45
N LEU A 41 -0.19 -4.35 6.75
CA LEU A 41 -1.01 -3.50 5.89
C LEU A 41 -0.40 -3.40 4.48
N LEU A 42 0.89 -3.09 4.36
CA LEU A 42 1.57 -3.01 3.06
C LEU A 42 1.46 -4.32 2.28
N SER A 43 1.58 -5.47 2.94
CA SER A 43 1.40 -6.78 2.31
C SER A 43 -0.03 -6.97 1.77
N LEU A 44 -1.05 -6.51 2.50
CA LEU A 44 -2.44 -6.52 2.04
C LEU A 44 -2.68 -5.57 0.86
N ILE A 45 -2.02 -4.43 0.80
CA ILE A 45 -2.11 -3.51 -0.35
C ILE A 45 -1.55 -4.19 -1.60
N ILE A 46 -0.41 -4.86 -1.48
CA ILE A 46 0.22 -5.58 -2.60
C ILE A 46 -0.68 -6.73 -3.06
N GLU A 47 -1.27 -7.47 -2.12
CA GLU A 47 -2.23 -8.53 -2.41
C GLU A 47 -3.45 -7.99 -3.18
N ALA A 48 -4.00 -6.85 -2.76
CA ALA A 48 -5.13 -6.21 -3.44
C ALA A 48 -4.78 -5.76 -4.86
N ALA A 49 -3.62 -5.12 -5.04
CA ALA A 49 -3.12 -4.71 -6.36
C ALA A 49 -2.89 -5.92 -7.29
N TYR A 50 -2.38 -7.02 -6.75
CA TYR A 50 -2.18 -8.26 -7.48
C TYR A 50 -3.50 -8.89 -7.93
N TRP A 51 -4.48 -9.04 -7.03
CA TRP A 51 -5.80 -9.58 -7.39
C TRP A 51 -6.50 -8.74 -8.46
N ARG A 52 -6.42 -7.41 -8.36
CA ARG A 52 -6.98 -6.50 -9.37
C ARG A 52 -6.32 -6.68 -10.74
N SER A 53 -5.01 -6.95 -10.78
CA SER A 53 -4.32 -7.23 -12.04
C SER A 53 -4.73 -8.58 -12.66
N ILE A 54 -5.08 -9.58 -11.85
CA ILE A 54 -5.58 -10.87 -12.37
C ILE A 54 -6.93 -10.69 -13.07
N GLU A 55 -7.79 -9.81 -12.54
CA GLU A 55 -9.08 -9.48 -13.16
C GLU A 55 -8.93 -8.67 -14.46
N SER A 56 -7.73 -8.19 -14.79
CA SER A 56 -7.42 -7.41 -16.00
C SER A 56 -6.07 -7.84 -16.59
N PRO A 57 -6.01 -8.91 -17.40
CA PRO A 57 -4.76 -9.58 -17.79
C PRO A 57 -3.75 -8.73 -18.58
N ASP A 58 -4.16 -7.57 -19.11
CA ASP A 58 -3.28 -6.59 -19.77
C ASP A 58 -2.72 -5.51 -18.83
N MET A 59 -3.11 -5.52 -17.55
CA MET A 59 -2.67 -4.54 -16.56
C MET A 59 -1.42 -5.03 -15.82
N SER A 60 -0.35 -4.24 -15.89
CA SER A 60 0.78 -4.42 -14.97
C SER A 60 0.32 -4.23 -13.52
N VAL A 61 0.92 -4.96 -12.57
CA VAL A 61 0.65 -4.77 -11.13
C VAL A 61 1.10 -3.37 -10.73
N ILE A 62 0.14 -2.44 -10.66
CA ILE A 62 0.36 -1.05 -10.25
C ILE A 62 -0.45 -0.79 -8.99
N LEU A 63 0.25 -0.43 -7.92
CA LEU A 63 -0.34 -0.11 -6.63
C LEU A 63 -1.00 1.29 -6.68
N THR A 64 -2.26 1.36 -6.28
CA THR A 64 -3.07 2.58 -6.31
C THR A 64 -3.64 2.92 -4.94
N ASN A 65 -4.24 4.11 -4.81
CA ASN A 65 -4.97 4.49 -3.60
C ASN A 65 -6.16 3.55 -3.32
N ILE A 66 -6.77 2.94 -4.35
CA ILE A 66 -7.88 1.99 -4.19
C ILE A 66 -7.40 0.74 -3.45
N ASP A 67 -6.25 0.20 -3.84
CA ASP A 67 -5.67 -1.00 -3.22
C ASP A 67 -5.35 -0.73 -1.73
N PHE A 68 -4.96 0.50 -1.40
CA PHE A 68 -4.78 0.95 -0.02
C PHE A 68 -6.09 0.99 0.77
N GLU A 69 -7.16 1.55 0.21
CA GLU A 69 -8.48 1.58 0.86
C GLU A 69 -9.04 0.17 1.08
N LEU A 70 -8.85 -0.74 0.12
CA LEU A 70 -9.24 -2.14 0.24
C LEU A 70 -8.47 -2.85 1.36
N ALA A 71 -7.16 -2.63 1.45
CA ALA A 71 -6.32 -3.17 2.51
C ALA A 71 -6.71 -2.66 3.90
N LEU A 72 -7.01 -1.35 4.03
CA LEU A 72 -7.48 -0.77 5.28
C LEU A 72 -8.79 -1.40 5.76
N LYS A 73 -9.75 -1.62 4.85
CA LYS A 73 -11.01 -2.29 5.19
C LYS A 73 -10.77 -3.72 5.69
N LYS A 74 -9.86 -4.46 5.05
CA LYS A 74 -9.53 -5.86 5.42
C LYS A 74 -8.78 -5.95 6.77
N SER A 75 -7.97 -4.95 7.11
CA SER A 75 -7.19 -4.90 8.37
C SER A 75 -8.03 -4.60 9.63
N HIS A 76 -9.28 -4.15 9.48
CA HIS A 76 -10.17 -3.76 10.59
C HIS A 76 -11.42 -4.66 10.70
N THR A 77 -11.39 -5.81 10.02
CA THR A 77 -12.32 -6.95 10.19
C THR A 77 -11.68 -8.00 11.07
#